data_AF-A0A9D1E9D4-F1
#
_entry.id   AF-A0A9D1E9D4-F1
#
_cell.length_a   1.000
_cell.length_b   1.000
_cell.length_c   1.000
_cell.angle_alpha   90.00
_cell.angle_beta   90.00
_cell.angle_gamma   90.00
#
_symmetry.space_group_name_H-M   'P 1'
#
loop_
_entity.id
_entity.type
_entity.pdbx_description
1 polymer ?
#
loop_
_entity_poly.entity_id
_entity_poly.type
_entity_poly.pdbx_seq_one_letter_code
_entity_poly.pdbx_strand_id
1 'polypeptide(L)' 'GEHEVIFAGTDEVITFKHTAYSKAVFGKGAIEAAKFLAGKPAGFYDMSDVIAAR' A
#
# COMPACT_ATOMS: atom_id res chain seq x y z
N GLY A 1 5.20 0.61 -12.83
CA GLY A 1 4.02 1.43 -13.17
C GLY A 1 4.11 2.72 -12.41
N GLU A 2 3.78 3.83 -13.06
CA GLU A 2 3.75 5.15 -12.44
C GLU A 2 2.29 5.60 -12.35
N HIS A 3 1.89 6.05 -11.16
CA HIS A 3 0.57 6.61 -10.90
C HIS A 3 0.73 7.88 -10.10
N GLU A 4 -0.05 8.90 -10.45
CA GLU A 4 0.03 10.22 -9.84
C GLU A 4 -1.38 10.75 -9.62
N VAL A 5 -1.60 11.35 -8.45
CA VAL A 5 -2.82 12.08 -8.11
C VAL A 5 -2.40 13.48 -7.72
N ILE A 6 -2.98 14.47 -8.39
CA ILE A 6 -2.65 15.88 -8.21
C ILE A 6 -3.89 16.61 -7.72
N PHE A 7 -3.72 17.39 -6.65
CA PHE A 7 -4.68 18.38 -6.17
C PHE A 7 -4.09 19.76 -6.47
N ALA A 8 -4.61 20.43 -7.49
CA ALA A 8 -4.13 21.74 -7.93
C ALA A 8 -5.08 22.86 -7.46
N GLY A 9 -4.58 23.74 -6.60
CA GLY A 9 -5.21 24.99 -6.20
C GLY A 9 -4.68 26.18 -7.00
N THR A 10 -5.17 27.37 -6.68
CA THR A 10 -4.77 28.62 -7.37
C THR A 10 -3.30 28.95 -7.15
N ASP A 11 -2.78 28.71 -5.94
CA ASP A 11 -1.42 29.11 -5.53
C ASP A 11 -0.55 27.92 -5.09
N GLU A 12 -1.10 26.71 -5.05
CA GLU A 12 -0.38 25.51 -4.61
C GLU A 12 -0.81 24.25 -5.36
N VAL A 13 0.09 23.27 -5.41
CA VAL A 13 -0.18 21.95 -5.95
C VAL A 13 0.34 20.91 -4.97
N ILE A 14 -0.54 20.00 -4.56
CA ILE A 14 -0.18 18.82 -3.76
C ILE A 14 -0.23 17.59 -4.66
N THR A 15 0.87 16.85 -4.68
CA THR A 15 1.03 15.67 -5.53
C THR A 15 1.32 14.42 -4.70
N PHE A 16 0.54 13.37 -4.94
CA PHE A 16 0.83 12.02 -4.45
C PHE A 16 1.28 11.15 -5.63
N LYS A 17 2.51 10.62 -5.56
CA LYS A 17 3.10 9.80 -6.61
C LYS A 17 3.47 8.41 -6.11
N HIS A 18 3.12 7.38 -6.88
CA HIS A 18 3.55 6.00 -6.68
C HIS A 18 4.29 5.49 -7.92
N THR A 19 5.55 5.12 -7.75
CA THR A 19 6.39 4.49 -8.78
C THR A 19 6.78 3.08 -8.36
N ALA A 20 6.33 2.08 -9.11
CA ALA A 20 6.74 0.69 -8.94
C ALA A 20 7.77 0.30 -10.02
N TYR A 21 9.04 0.13 -9.63
CA TYR A 21 10.13 -0.26 -10.53
C TYR A 21 10.08 -1.73 -10.95
N SER A 22 9.51 -2.59 -10.12
CA SER A 22 9.38 -4.01 -10.42
C SER A 22 8.19 -4.61 -9.68
N LYS A 23 7.76 -5.82 -10.12
CA LYS A 23 6.70 -6.57 -9.44
C LYS A 23 7.13 -7.11 -8.07
N ALA A 24 8.42 -7.06 -7.72
CA ALA A 24 8.93 -7.55 -6.45
C ALA A 24 8.33 -6.82 -5.23
N VAL A 25 7.89 -5.56 -5.40
CA VAL A 25 7.23 -4.80 -4.33
C VAL A 25 5.94 -5.48 -3.85
N PHE A 26 5.16 -6.07 -4.76
CA PHE A 26 3.94 -6.81 -4.42
C PHE A 26 4.26 -8.10 -3.68
N GLY A 27 5.33 -8.79 -4.07
CA GLY A 27 5.84 -9.97 -3.37
C GLY A 27 6.26 -9.66 -1.92
N LYS A 28 6.93 -8.52 -1.71
CA LYS A 28 7.25 -8.04 -0.35
C LYS A 28 5.97 -7.78 0.46
N GLY A 29 4.97 -7.13 -0.13
CA GLY A 29 3.66 -6.92 0.51
C GLY A 29 2.98 -8.23 0.92
N ALA A 30 3.01 -9.25 0.05
CA ALA A 30 2.44 -10.56 0.35
C ALA A 30 3.17 -11.28 1.52
N ILE A 31 4.49 -11.16 1.62
CA ILE A 31 5.27 -11.71 2.74
C ILE A 31 4.89 -11.01 4.06
N GLU A 32 4.72 -9.69 4.03
CA GLU A 32 4.29 -8.93 5.21
C GLU A 32 2.86 -9.30 5.62
N ALA A 33 1.94 -9.47 4.66
CA ALA A 33 0.60 -9.98 4.93
C ALA A 33 0.63 -11.39 5.54
N ALA A 34 1.49 -12.28 5.06
CA ALA A 34 1.65 -13.62 5.63
C ALA A 34 2.12 -13.57 7.09
N LYS A 35 3.07 -12.69 7.43
CA LYS A 35 3.51 -12.47 8.82
C LYS A 35 2.37 -11.91 9.68
N PHE A 36 1.61 -10.95 9.17
CA PHE A 36 0.46 -10.38 9.86
C PHE A 36 -0.63 -11.42 10.16
N LEU A 37 -0.89 -12.35 9.23
CA LEU A 37 -1.91 -13.39 9.38
C LEU A 37 -1.52 -14.50 10.36
N ALA A 38 -0.23 -14.65 10.68
CA ALA A 38 0.24 -15.71 11.57
C ALA A 38 -0.43 -15.62 12.95
N GLY A 39 -1.22 -16.64 13.31
CA GLY A 39 -1.94 -16.71 14.58
C GLY A 39 -3.24 -15.90 14.66
N LYS A 40 -3.67 -15.24 13.58
CA LYS A 40 -4.97 -14.56 13.55
C LYS A 40 -6.14 -15.54 13.37
N PRO A 41 -7.31 -15.24 13.95
CA PRO A 41 -8.51 -16.02 13.70
C PRO A 41 -8.93 -15.91 12.23
N ALA A 42 -9.71 -16.90 11.77
CA ALA A 42 -10.30 -16.87 10.45
C ALA A 42 -11.14 -15.60 10.24
N GLY A 43 -10.98 -14.96 9.09
CA GLY A 43 -11.62 -13.71 8.75
C GLY A 43 -11.20 -13.24 7.36
N PHE A 44 -11.87 -12.21 6.86
CA PHE A 44 -11.47 -11.52 5.65
C PHE A 44 -10.61 -10.32 6.04
N TYR A 45 -9.38 -10.28 5.55
CA TYR A 45 -8.42 -9.22 5.81
C TYR A 45 -7.93 -8.65 4.48
N ASP A 46 -7.59 -7.37 4.48
CA ASP A 46 -6.97 -6.70 3.34
C ASP A 46 -5.64 -6.00 3.72
N MET A 47 -5.05 -5.29 2.76
CA MET A 47 -3.79 -4.58 3.01
C MET A 47 -3.94 -3.38 3.95
N SER A 48 -5.13 -2.82 4.11
CA SER A 48 -5.40 -1.76 5.08
C SER A 48 -5.22 -2.31 6.50
N ASP A 49 -5.71 -3.52 6.77
CA ASP A 49 -5.50 -4.20 8.05
C ASP A 49 -4.01 -4.46 8.34
N VAL A 50 -3.27 -4.90 7.32
CA VAL A 50 -1.83 -5.16 7.42
C VAL A 50 -1.06 -3.87 7.70
N ILE A 51 -1.43 -2.76 7.06
CA ILE A 51 -0.79 -1.45 7.23
C ILE A 51 -1.12 -0.83 8.59
N ALA A 52 -2.37 -0.95 9.05
CA ALA A 52 -2.82 -0.39 10.32
C ALA A 52 -2.24 -1.11 11.56
N ALA A 53 -1.78 -2.34 11.41
CA ALA A 53 -1.16 -3.12 12.48
C ALA A 53 0.35 -2.88 12.65
N ARG A 54 0.93 -1.94 11.90
CA ARG A 54 2.32 -1.50 12.06
C ARG A 54 2.46 -0.38 13.07
#